data_AF-A0A8T3QT97-F1
#
_entry.id   AF-A0A8T3QT97-F1
#
_cell.length_a   1.000
_cell.length_b   1.000
_cell.length_c   1.000
_cell.angle_alpha   90.00
_cell.angle_beta   90.00
_cell.angle_gamma   90.00
#
_symmetry.space_group_name_H-M   'P 1'
#
loop_
_entity.id
_entity.type
_entity.pdbx_description
1 polymer ?
#
loop_
_entity_poly.entity_id
_entity_poly.type
_entity_poly.pdbx_seq_one_letter_code
_entity_poly.pdbx_strand_id
1 'polypeptide(L)'
;MASDRPVSLRLPSDLLEQIDRRTRKPDDANDREYGRADAIRGALNRYYETCRRHLARLGLSRSELGLVCEVLNGGMLGWSDDRSAALTVVWAEIADAVQLHPGYGKQWDLSDDAVNDLARRLQAAPYADLVALVDFVERFWADDPEATKAIYPDGES
;
A
#
# COMPACT_ATOMS: atom_id res chain seq x y z
N MET A 1 20.69 2.92 12.70
CA MET A 1 20.56 1.54 13.20
C MET A 1 19.11 1.32 13.56
N ALA A 2 18.42 0.39 12.89
CA ALA A 2 17.06 0.03 13.27
C ALA A 2 17.08 -0.48 14.71
N SER A 3 16.23 0.10 15.55
CA SER A 3 16.11 -0.28 16.95
C SER A 3 15.58 -1.71 17.04
N ASP A 4 16.35 -2.64 17.61
CA ASP A 4 15.99 -4.05 17.83
C ASP A 4 14.95 -4.22 18.96
N ARG A 5 14.03 -3.26 19.08
CA ARG A 5 12.99 -3.26 20.11
C ARG A 5 11.94 -4.31 19.74
N PRO A 6 11.60 -5.22 20.68
CA PRO A 6 10.52 -6.17 20.44
C PRO A 6 9.20 -5.43 20.19
N VAL A 7 8.50 -5.80 19.12
CA VAL A 7 7.17 -5.29 18.80
C VAL A 7 6.13 -6.26 19.36
N SER A 8 5.20 -5.73 20.16
CA SER A 8 4.05 -6.49 20.66
C SER A 8 2.81 -6.10 19.86
N LEU A 9 2.13 -7.09 19.27
CA LEU A 9 0.93 -6.89 18.46
C LEU A 9 -0.26 -7.58 19.12
N ARG A 10 -1.44 -6.96 19.03
CA ARG A 10 -2.72 -7.61 19.34
C ARG A 10 -3.38 -7.95 18.01
N LEU A 11 -3.77 -9.20 17.86
CA LEU A 11 -4.42 -9.70 16.66
C LEU A 11 -5.84 -10.18 17.02
N PRO A 12 -6.82 -9.98 16.13
CA PRO A 12 -8.10 -10.68 16.17
C PRO A 12 -7.92 -12.20 16.36
N SER A 13 -8.84 -12.83 17.09
CA SER A 13 -8.74 -14.25 17.46
C SER A 13 -8.71 -15.18 16.25
N ASP A 14 -9.47 -14.85 15.21
CA ASP A 14 -9.51 -15.59 13.95
C ASP A 14 -8.17 -15.53 13.18
N LEU A 15 -7.47 -14.38 13.20
CA LEU A 15 -6.13 -14.27 12.62
C LEU A 15 -5.09 -15.05 13.43
N LEU A 16 -5.20 -15.05 14.77
CA LEU A 16 -4.35 -15.88 15.63
C LEU A 16 -4.53 -17.37 15.30
N GLU A 17 -5.77 -17.84 15.16
CA GLU A 17 -6.06 -19.22 14.78
C GLU A 17 -5.50 -19.59 13.39
N GLN A 18 -5.50 -18.65 12.44
CA GLN A 18 -4.86 -18.86 11.13
C GLN A 18 -3.34 -19.00 11.22
N ILE A 19 -2.70 -18.17 12.05
CA ILE A 19 -1.25 -18.24 12.31
C ILE A 19 -0.90 -19.57 12.99
N ASP A 20 -1.69 -19.97 13.99
CA ASP A 20 -1.50 -21.22 14.73
C ASP A 20 -1.63 -22.45 13.83
N ARG A 21 -2.60 -22.44 12.89
CA ARG A 21 -2.71 -23.52 11.89
C ARG A 21 -1.50 -23.61 10.96
N ARG A 22 -0.86 -22.49 10.63
CA ARG A 22 0.32 -22.46 9.74
C ARG A 22 1.62 -22.86 10.43
N THR A 23 1.69 -22.74 11.75
CA THR A 23 2.87 -23.11 12.55
C THR A 23 2.88 -24.58 12.93
N ARG A 24 1.71 -25.23 13.01
CA ARG A 24 1.59 -26.68 13.23
C ARG A 24 2.05 -27.46 12.00
N LYS A 25 3.24 -28.08 12.07
CA LYS A 25 3.62 -29.16 11.15
C LYS A 25 3.14 -30.51 11.72
N PRO A 26 2.49 -31.37 10.91
CA PRO A 26 1.95 -32.63 11.42
C PRO A 26 2.99 -33.66 11.92
N ASP A 27 4.23 -33.67 11.42
CA ASP A 27 5.13 -34.85 11.56
C ASP A 27 6.64 -34.54 11.77
N ASP A 28 7.05 -33.31 12.05
CA ASP A 28 8.49 -33.00 12.25
C ASP A 28 8.94 -33.37 13.68
N ALA A 29 9.48 -34.58 13.85
CA ALA A 29 10.14 -35.05 15.09
C ALA A 29 11.39 -34.22 15.48
N ASN A 30 11.83 -33.32 14.59
CA ASN A 30 12.76 -32.24 14.91
C ASN A 30 11.93 -31.01 15.30
N ASP A 31 11.65 -30.92 16.59
CA ASP A 31 10.84 -29.95 17.32
C ASP A 31 11.43 -28.52 17.28
N ARG A 32 11.80 -28.02 16.09
CA ARG A 32 11.98 -26.59 15.88
C ARG A 32 10.60 -26.02 15.71
N GLU A 33 10.02 -25.63 16.84
CA GLU A 33 8.81 -24.83 16.91
C GLU A 33 9.03 -23.60 16.02
N TYR A 34 8.46 -23.62 14.81
CA TYR A 34 8.37 -22.42 13.99
C TYR A 34 7.45 -21.47 14.73
N GLY A 35 8.05 -20.57 15.51
CA GLY A 35 7.31 -19.68 16.40
C GLY A 35 6.35 -18.79 15.61
N ARG A 36 5.27 -18.37 16.26
CA ARG A 36 4.30 -17.41 15.69
C ARG A 36 4.97 -16.20 15.04
N ALA A 37 6.07 -15.72 15.63
CA ALA A 37 6.85 -14.60 15.10
C ALA A 37 7.41 -14.88 13.69
N ASP A 38 7.92 -16.08 13.41
CA ASP A 38 8.45 -16.45 12.10
C ASP A 38 7.34 -16.59 11.07
N ALA A 39 6.19 -17.14 11.46
CA ALA A 39 5.02 -17.24 10.59
C ALA A 39 4.47 -15.85 10.22
N ILE A 40 4.40 -14.93 11.19
CA ILE A 40 4.00 -13.54 10.97
C ILE A 40 5.00 -12.84 10.05
N ARG A 41 6.31 -12.94 10.34
CA ARG A 41 7.37 -12.36 9.50
C ARG A 41 7.31 -12.89 8.07
N GLY A 42 7.15 -14.19 7.90
CA GLY A 42 7.02 -14.81 6.58
C GLY A 42 5.77 -14.36 5.83
N ALA A 43 4.65 -14.15 6.52
CA ALA A 43 3.43 -13.62 5.92
C ALA A 43 3.61 -12.16 5.47
N LEU A 44 4.18 -11.30 6.32
CA LEU A 44 4.46 -9.90 6.00
C LEU A 44 5.44 -9.78 4.83
N ASN A 45 6.52 -10.55 4.81
CA ASN A 45 7.47 -10.55 3.68
C ASN A 45 6.80 -10.89 2.36
N ARG A 46 5.92 -11.91 2.34
CA ARG A 46 5.16 -12.27 1.13
C ARG A 46 4.16 -11.19 0.73
N TYR A 47 3.49 -10.57 1.71
CA TYR A 47 2.58 -9.46 1.46
C TYR A 47 3.31 -8.28 0.82
N TYR A 48 4.39 -7.77 1.41
CA TYR A 48 5.14 -6.64 0.86
C TYR A 48 5.74 -6.93 -0.51
N GLU A 49 6.26 -8.14 -0.72
CA GLU A 49 6.74 -8.55 -2.04
C GLU A 49 5.60 -8.62 -3.08
N THR A 50 4.40 -9.03 -2.66
CA THR A 50 3.20 -9.01 -3.50
C THR A 50 2.84 -7.56 -3.86
N CYS A 51 2.73 -6.67 -2.87
CA CYS A 51 2.47 -5.24 -3.11
C CYS A 51 3.50 -4.64 -4.06
N ARG A 52 4.80 -4.89 -3.85
CA ARG A 52 5.86 -4.40 -4.74
C ARG A 52 5.67 -4.82 -6.20
N ARG A 53 5.31 -6.08 -6.46
CA ARG A 53 5.06 -6.60 -7.82
C ARG A 53 3.81 -5.99 -8.45
N HIS A 54 2.74 -5.86 -7.67
CA HIS A 54 1.47 -5.32 -8.13
C HIS A 54 1.56 -3.81 -8.42
N LEU A 55 2.27 -3.06 -7.57
CA LEU A 55 2.56 -1.64 -7.82
C LEU A 55 3.35 -1.45 -9.12
N ALA A 56 4.41 -2.25 -9.33
CA ALA A 56 5.18 -2.19 -10.57
C ALA A 56 4.33 -2.50 -11.82
N ARG A 57 3.34 -3.39 -11.70
CA ARG A 57 2.43 -3.77 -12.79
C ARG A 57 1.50 -2.63 -13.22
N LEU A 58 1.15 -1.72 -12.32
CA LEU A 58 0.37 -0.52 -12.67
C LEU A 58 1.12 0.40 -13.64
N GLY A 59 2.45 0.32 -13.69
CA GLY A 59 3.28 1.10 -14.60
C GLY A 59 3.16 2.61 -14.37
N LEU A 60 2.90 3.03 -13.13
CA LEU A 60 2.74 4.44 -12.79
C LEU A 60 4.10 5.14 -12.86
N SER A 61 4.10 6.33 -13.46
CA SER A 61 5.25 7.22 -13.42
C SER A 61 5.43 7.85 -12.03
N ARG A 62 6.61 8.42 -11.79
CA ARG A 62 6.90 9.20 -10.57
C ARG A 62 5.87 10.31 -10.35
N SER A 63 5.57 11.07 -11.40
CA SER A 63 4.57 12.14 -11.40
C SER A 63 3.18 11.65 -10.99
N GLU A 64 2.77 10.49 -11.51
CA GLU A 64 1.48 9.89 -11.17
C GLU A 64 1.44 9.40 -9.73
N LEU A 65 2.52 8.77 -9.24
CA LEU A 65 2.61 8.35 -7.84
C LEU A 65 2.57 9.55 -6.89
N GLY A 66 3.27 10.63 -7.22
CA GLY A 66 3.23 11.87 -6.46
C GLY A 66 1.83 12.47 -6.38
N LEU A 67 1.15 12.60 -7.53
CA LEU A 67 -0.23 13.06 -7.58
C LEU A 67 -1.16 12.16 -6.76
N VAL A 68 -1.04 10.84 -6.88
CA VAL A 68 -1.87 9.89 -6.12
C VAL A 68 -1.64 10.05 -4.62
N CYS A 69 -0.39 10.19 -4.17
CA CYS A 69 -0.09 10.40 -2.75
C CYS A 69 -0.69 11.71 -2.24
N GLU A 70 -0.61 12.79 -3.03
CA GLU A 70 -1.16 14.10 -2.71
C GLU A 70 -2.69 14.06 -2.59
N VAL A 71 -3.38 13.49 -3.59
CA VAL A 71 -4.85 13.41 -3.60
C VAL A 71 -5.37 12.52 -2.47
N LEU A 72 -4.67 11.41 -2.20
CA LEU A 72 -5.06 10.48 -1.14
C LEU A 72 -4.55 10.90 0.25
N ASN A 73 -3.98 12.10 0.39
CA ASN A 73 -3.56 12.63 1.67
C ASN A 73 -4.78 12.90 2.58
N GLY A 74 -4.85 12.22 3.72
CA GLY A 74 -5.79 12.54 4.81
C GLY A 74 -7.26 12.15 4.62
N GLY A 75 -7.74 11.82 3.42
CA GLY A 75 -9.18 11.71 3.14
C GLY A 75 -9.82 10.34 3.39
N MET A 76 -9.20 9.25 2.95
CA MET A 76 -9.97 8.01 2.73
C MET A 76 -9.45 6.74 3.41
N LEU A 77 -8.16 6.68 3.75
CA LEU A 77 -7.55 5.49 4.32
C LEU A 77 -7.66 5.42 5.86
N GLY A 78 -7.91 6.56 6.50
CA GLY A 78 -7.99 6.65 7.97
C GLY A 78 -9.39 6.55 8.57
N TRP A 79 -10.46 6.62 7.76
CA TRP A 79 -11.79 7.02 8.26
C TRP A 79 -12.79 5.87 8.43
N SER A 80 -12.51 4.66 7.94
CA SER A 80 -13.39 3.50 8.11
C SER A 80 -12.68 2.33 8.78
N ASP A 81 -13.40 1.67 9.69
CA ASP A 81 -13.01 0.38 10.26
C ASP A 81 -12.90 -0.71 9.16
N ASP A 82 -13.59 -0.50 8.04
CA ASP A 82 -13.48 -1.29 6.82
C ASP A 82 -12.79 -0.51 5.70
N ARG A 83 -11.48 -0.70 5.57
CA ARG A 83 -10.66 -0.09 4.51
C ARG A 83 -10.88 -0.71 3.13
N SER A 84 -11.62 -1.82 3.01
CA SER A 84 -11.79 -2.51 1.74
C SER A 84 -12.67 -1.74 0.75
N ALA A 85 -13.67 -1.01 1.26
CA ALA A 85 -14.53 -0.15 0.45
C ALA A 85 -13.78 1.06 -0.11
N ALA A 86 -12.83 1.62 0.65
CA ALA A 86 -12.03 2.77 0.20
C ALA A 86 -11.21 2.43 -1.06
N LEU A 87 -10.78 1.18 -1.22
CA LEU A 87 -10.02 0.75 -2.40
C LEU A 87 -10.79 0.92 -3.70
N THR A 88 -12.11 0.73 -3.71
CA THR A 88 -12.92 0.74 -4.94
C THR A 88 -13.24 2.14 -5.47
N VAL A 89 -12.95 3.17 -4.68
CA VAL A 89 -13.24 4.57 -4.99
C VAL A 89 -11.99 5.43 -5.13
N VAL A 90 -10.78 4.85 -5.05
CA VAL A 90 -9.51 5.57 -5.29
C VAL A 90 -9.52 6.34 -6.61
N TRP A 91 -10.03 5.73 -7.68
CA TRP A 91 -10.12 6.38 -8.99
C TRP A 91 -11.02 7.62 -8.99
N ALA A 92 -12.05 7.64 -8.15
CA ALA A 92 -13.00 8.75 -8.07
C ALA A 92 -12.34 9.97 -7.44
N GLU A 93 -11.56 9.79 -6.37
CA GLU A 93 -10.76 10.86 -5.75
C GLU A 93 -9.79 11.51 -6.75
N ILE A 94 -9.10 10.69 -7.57
CA ILE A 94 -8.20 11.22 -8.62
C ILE A 94 -8.97 12.00 -9.70
N ALA A 95 -10.14 11.51 -10.11
CA ALA A 95 -10.99 12.21 -11.09
C ALA A 95 -11.51 13.54 -10.54
N ASP A 96 -11.97 13.53 -9.29
CA ASP A 96 -12.51 14.70 -8.60
C ASP A 96 -11.45 15.79 -8.40
N ALA A 97 -10.19 15.42 -8.13
CA ALA A 97 -9.09 16.36 -7.97
C ALA A 97 -8.95 17.32 -9.17
N VAL A 98 -9.09 16.82 -10.40
CA VAL A 98 -9.02 17.65 -11.62
C VAL A 98 -10.37 18.28 -11.98
N GLN A 99 -11.48 17.60 -11.71
CA GLN A 99 -12.81 18.18 -11.96
C GLN A 99 -13.08 19.40 -11.08
N LEU A 100 -12.70 19.34 -9.81
CA LEU A 100 -12.90 20.41 -8.84
C LEU A 100 -11.81 21.49 -8.95
N HIS A 101 -10.60 21.11 -9.37
CA HIS A 101 -9.46 22.01 -9.47
C HIS A 101 -8.71 21.85 -10.81
N PRO A 102 -9.15 22.52 -11.89
CA PRO A 102 -8.46 22.43 -13.19
C PRO A 102 -6.97 22.81 -13.08
N GLY A 103 -6.09 21.96 -13.64
CA GLY A 103 -4.65 22.12 -13.54
C GLY A 103 -4.01 21.60 -12.24
N TYR A 104 -4.73 20.84 -11.39
CA TYR A 104 -4.19 20.26 -10.16
C TYR A 104 -2.94 19.39 -10.40
N GLY A 105 -2.87 18.69 -11.54
CA GLY A 105 -1.73 17.87 -11.94
C GLY A 105 -0.45 18.65 -12.31
N LYS A 106 -0.52 19.97 -12.47
CA LYS A 106 0.61 20.77 -13.00
C LYS A 106 1.86 20.73 -12.13
N GLN A 107 1.72 20.65 -10.81
CA GLN A 107 2.87 20.52 -9.89
C GLN A 107 3.63 19.20 -10.06
N TRP A 108 2.97 18.20 -10.67
CA TRP A 108 3.52 16.89 -10.99
C TRP A 108 3.81 16.73 -12.49
N ASP A 109 3.82 17.81 -13.27
CA ASP A 109 3.99 17.78 -14.74
C ASP A 109 2.93 16.93 -15.48
N LEU A 110 1.70 16.85 -14.94
CA LEU A 110 0.58 16.16 -15.57
C LEU A 110 -0.45 17.15 -16.13
N SER A 111 -0.90 16.88 -17.36
CA SER A 111 -2.07 17.57 -17.93
C SER A 111 -3.37 17.00 -17.36
N ASP A 112 -4.46 17.76 -17.43
CA ASP A 112 -5.78 17.30 -17.00
C ASP A 112 -6.21 16.01 -17.73
N ASP A 113 -5.88 15.89 -19.02
CA ASP A 113 -6.13 14.66 -19.79
C ASP A 113 -5.32 13.46 -19.28
N ALA A 114 -4.07 13.67 -18.84
CA ALA A 114 -3.23 12.61 -18.27
C ALA A 114 -3.78 12.15 -16.91
N VAL A 115 -4.29 13.06 -16.09
CA VAL A 115 -4.92 12.71 -14.81
C VAL A 115 -6.23 11.96 -15.02
N ASN A 116 -7.05 12.39 -15.98
CA ASN A 116 -8.27 11.67 -16.36
C ASN A 116 -7.96 10.26 -16.88
N ASP A 117 -6.88 10.10 -17.66
CA ASP A 117 -6.42 8.79 -18.09
C ASP A 117 -5.96 7.91 -16.92
N LEU A 118 -5.20 8.47 -15.98
CA LEU A 118 -4.81 7.80 -14.75
C LEU A 118 -6.04 7.31 -13.96
N ALA A 119 -7.04 8.15 -13.75
CA ALA A 119 -8.27 7.77 -13.07
C ALA A 119 -8.96 6.58 -13.75
N ARG A 120 -9.08 6.57 -15.09
CA ARG A 120 -9.65 5.43 -15.83
C ARG A 120 -8.83 4.15 -15.67
N ARG A 121 -7.50 4.24 -15.71
CA ARG A 121 -6.62 3.07 -15.48
C ARG A 121 -6.81 2.50 -14.07
N LEU A 122 -6.91 3.36 -13.06
CA LEU A 122 -7.16 2.95 -11.67
C LEU A 122 -8.57 2.38 -11.49
N GLN A 123 -9.58 2.91 -12.18
CA GLN A 123 -10.94 2.36 -12.17
C GLN A 123 -10.99 0.93 -12.71
N ALA A 124 -10.19 0.64 -13.74
CA ALA A 124 -10.09 -0.69 -14.35
C ALA A 124 -9.06 -1.60 -13.66
N ALA A 125 -8.33 -1.11 -12.67
CA ALA A 125 -7.26 -1.86 -12.02
C ALA A 125 -7.83 -3.03 -11.20
N PRO A 126 -7.21 -4.22 -11.26
CA PRO A 126 -7.55 -5.31 -10.37
C PRO A 126 -7.40 -4.92 -8.89
N TYR A 127 -8.27 -5.47 -8.04
CA TYR A 127 -8.27 -5.19 -6.60
C TYR A 127 -6.88 -5.31 -5.95
N ALA A 128 -6.10 -6.34 -6.31
CA ALA A 128 -4.76 -6.53 -5.77
C ALA A 128 -3.78 -5.39 -6.14
N ASP A 129 -3.96 -4.74 -7.28
CA ASP A 129 -3.16 -3.56 -7.64
C ASP A 129 -3.55 -2.34 -6.82
N LEU A 130 -4.85 -2.18 -6.55
CA LEU A 130 -5.35 -1.08 -5.71
C LEU A 130 -4.88 -1.24 -4.25
N VAL A 131 -4.86 -2.46 -3.72
CA VAL A 131 -4.24 -2.77 -2.41
C VAL A 131 -2.78 -2.33 -2.39
N ALA A 132 -2.01 -2.68 -3.43
CA ALA A 132 -0.60 -2.32 -3.53
C ALA A 132 -0.36 -0.81 -3.63
N LEU A 133 -1.21 -0.10 -4.38
CA LEU A 133 -1.16 1.35 -4.50
C LEU A 133 -1.45 2.04 -3.16
N VAL A 134 -2.47 1.57 -2.44
CA VAL A 134 -2.83 2.11 -1.13
C VAL A 134 -1.75 1.82 -0.09
N ASP A 135 -1.20 0.61 -0.05
CA ASP A 135 -0.05 0.27 0.80
C ASP A 135 1.13 1.23 0.56
N PHE A 136 1.41 1.54 -0.72
CA PHE A 136 2.44 2.50 -1.09
C PHE A 136 2.14 3.92 -0.57
N VAL A 137 0.91 4.40 -0.72
CA VAL A 137 0.50 5.72 -0.20
C VAL A 137 0.61 5.79 1.33
N GLU A 138 0.13 4.77 2.04
CA GLU A 138 0.23 4.72 3.51
C GLU A 138 1.69 4.74 3.97
N ARG A 139 2.56 4.00 3.28
CA ARG A 139 4.00 3.99 3.56
C ARG A 139 4.65 5.33 3.28
N PHE A 140 4.32 5.97 2.16
CA PHE A 140 4.85 7.29 1.80
C PHE A 140 4.55 8.33 2.90
N TRP A 141 3.30 8.40 3.37
CA TRP A 141 2.90 9.31 4.45
C TRP A 141 3.37 8.88 5.85
N ALA A 142 3.89 7.66 5.99
CA ALA A 142 4.56 7.18 7.20
C ALA A 142 6.09 7.39 7.16
N ASP A 143 6.58 8.23 6.23
CA ASP A 143 8.00 8.51 6.01
C ASP A 143 8.82 7.24 5.68
N ASP A 144 8.23 6.27 4.99
CA ASP A 144 8.94 5.08 4.53
C ASP A 144 10.01 5.45 3.49
N PRO A 145 11.31 5.19 3.75
CA PRO A 145 12.38 5.65 2.87
C PRO A 145 12.31 5.12 1.44
N GLU A 146 11.77 3.91 1.22
CA GLU A 146 11.66 3.34 -0.12
C GLU A 146 10.52 4.04 -0.89
N ALA A 147 9.38 4.25 -0.24
CA ALA A 147 8.24 4.95 -0.83
C ALA A 147 8.59 6.42 -1.12
N THR A 148 9.21 7.11 -0.15
CA THR A 148 9.68 8.49 -0.33
C THR A 148 10.69 8.57 -1.47
N LYS A 149 11.68 7.68 -1.55
CA LYS A 149 12.67 7.68 -2.63
C LYS A 149 12.05 7.43 -4.01
N ALA A 150 10.95 6.68 -4.10
CA ALA A 150 10.25 6.47 -5.37
C ALA A 150 9.65 7.77 -5.93
N ILE A 151 9.25 8.71 -5.06
CA ILE A 151 8.71 10.02 -5.43
C ILE A 151 9.77 11.13 -5.37
N TYR A 152 10.80 11.01 -4.55
CA TYR A 152 11.86 12.00 -4.31
C TYR A 152 13.22 11.30 -4.24
N PRO A 153 13.83 10.92 -5.39
CA PRO A 153 15.07 10.14 -5.41
C PRO A 153 16.26 10.90 -4.84
N ASP A 154 16.22 12.23 -4.86
CA ASP A 154 17.26 13.13 -4.36
C ASP A 154 17.04 13.58 -2.90
N GLY A 155 15.95 13.14 -2.26
CA GLY A 155 15.69 13.36 -0.83
C GLY A 155 15.02 14.69 -0.45
N GLU A 156 14.53 15.47 -1.41
CA GLU A 156 13.71 16.65 -1.15
C GLU A 156 12.22 16.26 -1.21
N SER A 157 11.59 16.14 -0.04
CA SER A 157 10.13 15.97 0.14
C SER A 157 9.47 17.27 0.59
#